data_AF-R7Y3L7-F1
#
_entry.id   AF-R7Y3L7-F1
#
_cell.length_a   1.000
_cell.length_b   1.000
_cell.length_c   1.000
_cell.angle_alpha   90.00
_cell.angle_beta   90.00
_cell.angle_gamma   90.00
#
_symmetry.space_group_name_H-M   'P 1'
#
loop_
_entity.id
_entity.type
_entity.pdbx_description
1 polymer ?
#
loop_
_entity_poly.entity_id
_entity_poly.type
_entity_poly.pdbx_seq_one_letter_code
_entity_poly.pdbx_strand_id
1 'polypeptide(L)' 'MGKVGACGDNAAMESFFALLQRNVLDRQRWDTREQLRIAIVTWIERTYH' A
#
# COMPACT_ATOMS: atom_id res chain seq x y z
N MET A 1 18.16 -17.78 11.33
CA MET A 1 16.73 -17.89 10.97
C MET A 1 15.98 -16.76 11.68
N GLY A 2 15.73 -15.64 10.98
CA GLY A 2 15.08 -14.46 11.55
C GLY A 2 13.60 -14.73 11.82
N LYS A 3 13.10 -14.25 12.95
CA LYS A 3 11.76 -14.41 13.51
C LYS A 3 10.68 -14.41 12.42
N VAL A 4 10.07 -15.57 12.18
CA VAL A 4 8.89 -15.70 11.30
C VAL A 4 7.81 -14.79 11.89
N GLY A 5 7.55 -13.67 11.22
CA GLY A 5 6.40 -12.83 11.50
C GLY A 5 5.16 -13.71 11.46
N ALA A 6 4.33 -13.62 12.49
CA ALA A 6 3.13 -14.44 12.61
C ALA A 6 2.34 -14.38 11.29
N CYS A 7 1.87 -15.53 10.79
CA CYS A 7 1.21 -15.63 9.48
C CYS A 7 0.09 -14.59 9.28
N GLY A 8 -0.58 -14.16 10.37
CA GLY A 8 -1.57 -13.08 10.36
C GLY A 8 -1.00 -11.68 10.09
N ASP A 9 0.19 -11.36 10.59
CA ASP A 9 0.89 -10.09 10.31
C ASP A 9 1.35 -10.06 8.84
N ASN A 10 1.88 -11.19 8.36
CA ASN A 10 2.25 -11.33 6.95
C ASN A 10 1.01 -11.24 6.03
N ALA A 11 -0.10 -11.92 6.35
CA ALA A 11 -1.31 -11.88 5.53
C ALA A 11 -1.98 -10.50 5.52
N ALA A 12 -2.00 -9.79 6.65
CA ALA A 12 -2.51 -8.43 6.73
C ALA A 12 -1.66 -7.46 5.92
N MET A 13 -0.34 -7.59 6.01
CA MET A 13 0.62 -6.78 5.25
C MET A 13 0.50 -7.03 3.74
N GLU A 14 0.44 -8.29 3.32
CA GLU A 14 0.24 -8.66 1.91
C GLU A 14 -1.10 -8.12 1.37
N SER A 15 -2.17 -8.20 2.17
CA SER A 15 -3.48 -7.66 1.81
C SER A 15 -3.46 -6.14 1.65
N PHE A 16 -2.75 -5.44 2.55
CA PHE A 16 -2.55 -4.00 2.47
C PHE A 16 -1.83 -3.60 1.17
N PHE A 17 -0.74 -4.30 0.83
CA PHE A 17 0.02 -4.01 -0.39
C PHE A 17 -0.79 -4.33 -1.67
N ALA A 18 -1.58 -5.40 -1.67
CA ALA A 18 -2.47 -5.70 -2.79
C ALA A 18 -3.52 -4.60 -3.01
N LEU A 19 -4.10 -4.07 -1.92
CA LEU A 19 -5.04 -2.94 -2.00
C LEU A 19 -4.36 -1.66 -2.48
N LEU A 20 -3.16 -1.37 -1.97
CA LEU A 20 -2.39 -0.20 -2.40
C LEU A 20 -2.03 -0.28 -3.89
N GLN A 21 -1.62 -1.46 -4.36
CA GLN A 21 -1.28 -1.67 -5.76
C GLN A 21 -2.48 -1.45 -6.67
N ARG A 22 -3.63 -2.06 -6.37
CA ARG A 22 -4.84 -1.93 -7.20
C ARG A 22 -5.42 -0.51 -7.19
N ASN A 23 -5.38 0.19 -6.06
CA ASN A 23 -6.09 1.46 -5.92
C ASN A 23 -5.22 2.70 -6.20
N VAL A 24 -3.89 2.57 -6.14
CA VAL A 24 -2.95 3.69 -6.34
C VAL A 24 -1.99 3.43 -7.49
N LEU A 25 -1.27 2.29 -7.47
CA LEU A 25 -0.20 2.04 -8.45
C LEU A 25 -0.72 1.71 -9.85
N ASP A 26 -1.75 0.89 -9.95
CA ASP A 26 -2.34 0.46 -11.23
C ASP A 26 -3.21 1.54 -11.89
N ARG A 27 -3.63 2.55 -11.10
CA ARG A 27 -4.65 3.51 -11.51
C ARG A 27 -4.19 4.47 -12.62
N GLN A 28 -2.90 4.80 -12.65
CA GLN A 28 -2.27 5.64 -13.67
C GLN A 28 -0.74 5.56 -13.56
N ARG A 29 -0.03 6.00 -14.60
CA ARG A 29 1.42 6.23 -14.50
C ARG A 29 1.69 7.54 -13.76
N TRP A 30 2.60 7.47 -12.80
CA TRP A 30 3.06 8.61 -12.02
C TRP A 30 4.33 9.18 -12.65
N ASP A 31 4.31 10.47 -12.99
CA ASP A 31 5.45 11.14 -13.60
C ASP A 31 6.59 11.36 -12.59
N THR A 32 6.23 11.62 -11.33
CA THR A 32 7.20 11.80 -10.25
C THR A 32 6.87 10.98 -9.02
N ARG A 33 7.91 10.63 -8.26
CA ARG A 33 7.77 9.93 -6.98
C ARG A 33 7.01 10.75 -5.93
N GLU A 34 7.04 12.07 -6.04
CA GLU A 34 6.29 12.96 -5.15
C GLU A 34 4.78 12.86 -5.41
N GLN A 35 4.35 12.86 -6.66
CA GLN A 35 2.94 12.65 -7.01
C GLN A 35 2.45 11.29 -6.50
N LEU A 36 3.26 10.23 -6.67
CA LEU A 36 2.94 8.92 -6.13
C LEU A 36 2.82 8.95 -4.60
N ARG A 37 3.74 9.62 -3.89
CA ARG A 37 3.71 9.72 -2.42
C ARG A 37 2.42 10.41 -1.93
N ILE A 38 2.05 11.51 -2.57
CA ILE A 38 0.83 12.24 -2.22
C ILE A 38 -0.38 11.32 -2.43
N ALA A 39 -0.46 10.63 -3.56
CA ALA A 39 -1.56 9.72 -3.86
C ALA A 39 -1.66 8.54 -2.87
N ILE A 40 -0.54 7.98 -2.43
CA ILE A 40 -0.50 6.94 -1.41
C ILE A 40 -1.10 7.47 -0.10
N VAL A 41 -0.62 8.61 0.41
CA VAL A 41 -1.09 9.19 1.68
C VAL A 41 -2.58 9.54 1.59
N THR A 42 -3.00 10.21 0.52
CA THR A 42 -4.41 10.56 0.32
C THR A 42 -5.32 9.32 0.26
N TRP A 43 -4.86 8.23 -0.37
CA TRP A 43 -5.63 6.99 -0.41
C TRP A 43 -5.73 6.33 0.96
N ILE A 44 -4.64 6.28 1.73
CA ILE A 44 -4.63 5.74 3.10
C ILE A 44 -5.57 6.55 3.99
N GLU A 45 -5.42 7.89 4.01
CA GLU A 45 -6.29 8.78 4.78
C GLU A 45 -7.76 8.57 4.41
N ARG A 46 -8.09 8.43 3.13
CA ARG A 46 -9.48 8.18 2.71
C ARG A 46 -10.00 6.80 3.10
N THR A 47 -9.15 5.79 3.17
CA THR A 47 -9.56 4.39 3.40
C THR A 47 -9.69 4.09 4.89
N TYR A 48 -8.95 4.79 5.75
CA TYR A 48 -8.86 4.53 7.19
C TYR A 48 -9.38 5.68 8.07
N HIS A 49 -10.11 6.63 7.50
CA HIS A 49 -10.87 7.69 8.20
C HIS A 49 -12.36 7.39 8.14
#